data_AF-A0A7X0CQF8-F1
#
_entry.id   AF-A0A7X0CQF8-F1
#
_cell.length_a   1.000
_cell.length_b   1.000
_cell.length_c   1.000
_cell.angle_alpha   90.00
_cell.angle_beta   90.00
_cell.angle_gamma   90.00
#
_symmetry.space_group_name_H-M   'P 1'
#
loop_
_entity.id
_entity.type
_entity.pdbx_description
1 polymer ?
#
loop_
_entity_poly.entity_id
_entity_poly.type
_entity_poly.pdbx_seq_one_letter_code
_entity_poly.pdbx_strand_id
1 'polypeptide(L)'
;MQLKPGLFAVDFDGLRSDGGFAFKIGYVLDGGDSNDQPSVSKLRLFENGVELHPPHTDHQDIRDYGKGRFSHWGTTLYFSTSDNTDPVANGREYAYTLDGSGYPAK
;
A
#
# COMPACT_ATOMS: atom_id res chain seq x y z
N MET A 1 0.89 11.12 -7.63
CA MET A 1 1.09 11.46 -9.07
C MET A 1 0.81 10.23 -9.92
N GLN A 2 0.17 10.37 -11.10
CA GLN A 2 -0.01 9.23 -12.02
C GLN A 2 1.28 8.98 -12.83
N LEU A 3 1.73 7.72 -12.87
CA LEU A 3 2.95 7.30 -13.58
C LEU A 3 2.65 6.79 -14.99
N LYS A 4 1.59 5.99 -15.12
CA LYS A 4 1.04 5.41 -16.36
C LYS A 4 -0.49 5.34 -16.23
N PRO A 5 -1.26 5.13 -17.32
CA PRO A 5 -2.69 4.87 -17.21
C PRO A 5 -2.98 3.77 -16.17
N GLY A 6 -3.80 4.09 -15.16
CA GLY A 6 -4.14 3.20 -14.04
C GLY A 6 -3.08 2.99 -12.94
N LEU A 7 -1.82 3.41 -13.16
CA LEU A 7 -0.73 3.26 -12.20
C LEU A 7 -0.35 4.60 -11.55
N PHE A 8 -0.40 4.66 -10.23
CA PHE A 8 -0.15 5.86 -9.44
C PHE A 8 1.05 5.64 -8.51
N ALA A 9 1.92 6.64 -8.38
CA ALA A 9 2.96 6.63 -7.35
C ALA A 9 2.35 6.83 -5.97
N VAL A 10 2.87 6.12 -4.97
CA VAL A 10 2.65 6.45 -3.57
C VAL A 10 3.38 7.76 -3.28
N ASP A 11 2.63 8.78 -2.87
CA ASP A 11 3.22 10.04 -2.41
C ASP A 11 3.66 9.90 -0.96
N PHE A 12 4.91 10.31 -0.67
CA PHE A 12 5.44 10.31 0.69
C PHE A 12 5.14 11.60 1.44
N ASP A 13 4.58 12.62 0.79
CA ASP A 13 4.05 13.76 1.51
C ASP A 13 2.90 13.33 2.45
N GLY A 14 3.04 13.71 3.72
CA GLY A 14 2.13 13.30 4.78
C GLY A 14 2.14 11.80 5.15
N LEU A 15 3.06 10.98 4.62
CA LEU A 15 3.27 9.60 5.06
C LEU A 15 3.63 9.59 6.55
N ARG A 16 3.00 8.69 7.31
CA ARG A 16 3.20 8.58 8.76
C ARG A 16 3.44 7.14 9.16
N SER A 17 4.30 6.93 10.15
CA SER A 17 4.31 5.64 10.86
C SER A 17 2.98 5.44 11.59
N ASP A 18 2.47 4.22 11.55
CA ASP A 18 1.31 3.77 12.31
C ASP A 18 1.71 2.78 13.44
N GLY A 19 3.02 2.71 13.74
CA GLY A 19 3.63 1.82 14.72
C GLY A 19 4.25 0.56 14.10
N GLY A 20 5.27 0.00 14.75
CA GLY A 20 5.98 -1.19 14.26
C GLY A 20 6.51 -0.99 12.83
N PHE A 21 6.18 -1.92 11.93
CA PHE A 21 6.54 -1.86 10.52
C PHE A 21 5.49 -1.16 9.63
N ALA A 22 4.39 -0.68 10.20
CA ALA A 22 3.29 -0.10 9.43
C ALA A 22 3.49 1.40 9.17
N PHE A 23 3.19 1.79 7.93
CA PHE A 23 3.06 3.17 7.48
C PHE A 23 1.68 3.38 6.88
N LYS A 24 1.20 4.63 6.93
CA LYS A 24 -0.04 5.04 6.26
C LYS A 24 0.15 6.31 5.46
N ILE A 25 -0.49 6.35 4.29
CA ILE A 25 -0.43 7.50 3.39
C ILE A 25 -1.14 8.73 3.98
N GLY A 26 -0.72 9.92 3.54
CA GLY A 26 -1.24 11.20 4.01
C GLY A 26 -2.48 11.72 3.28
N TYR A 27 -2.94 11.02 2.24
CA TYR A 27 -4.03 11.45 1.35
C TYR A 27 -5.12 10.40 1.23
N VAL A 28 -6.28 10.83 0.72
CA VAL A 28 -7.49 9.99 0.59
C VAL A 28 -7.38 9.08 -0.64
N LEU A 29 -7.69 7.81 -0.45
CA LEU A 29 -7.92 6.82 -1.50
C LEU A 29 -9.27 6.15 -1.28
N ASP A 30 -10.25 6.33 -2.16
CA ASP A 30 -11.55 5.69 -2.03
C ASP A 30 -11.54 4.22 -2.48
N GLY A 31 -12.51 3.44 -2.01
CA GLY A 31 -12.69 2.03 -2.39
C GLY A 31 -11.88 1.05 -1.53
N GLY A 32 -11.59 1.42 -0.29
CA GLY A 32 -11.02 0.52 0.71
C GLY A 32 -12.05 -0.45 1.30
N ASP A 33 -11.53 -1.46 1.98
CA ASP A 33 -12.27 -2.44 2.74
C ASP A 33 -12.94 -1.82 3.96
N SER A 34 -13.87 -2.57 4.53
CA SER A 34 -14.60 -2.23 5.75
C SER A 34 -15.02 -3.49 6.49
N ASN A 35 -15.58 -3.35 7.70
CA ASN A 35 -16.11 -4.50 8.43
C ASN A 35 -17.21 -5.24 7.66
N ASP A 36 -18.04 -4.51 6.89
CA ASP A 36 -19.15 -5.11 6.12
C ASP A 36 -18.66 -5.74 4.82
N GLN A 37 -17.54 -5.25 4.28
CA GLN A 37 -16.96 -5.67 3.01
C GLN A 37 -15.43 -5.77 3.16
N PRO A 38 -14.91 -6.85 3.77
CA PRO A 38 -13.51 -6.94 4.21
C PRO A 38 -12.50 -7.19 3.08
N SER A 39 -12.97 -7.40 1.85
CA SER A 39 -12.12 -7.67 0.68
C SER A 39 -12.69 -7.08 -0.62
N VAL A 40 -13.37 -5.93 -0.52
CA VAL A 40 -13.93 -5.24 -1.70
C VAL A 40 -12.88 -4.44 -2.44
N SER A 41 -11.81 -4.05 -1.75
CA SER A 41 -10.77 -3.27 -2.37
C SER A 41 -10.08 -4.03 -3.49
N LYS A 42 -9.81 -3.33 -4.58
CA LYS A 42 -9.05 -3.86 -5.72
C LYS A 42 -7.63 -3.28 -5.77
N LEU A 43 -7.20 -2.62 -4.69
CA LEU A 43 -5.88 -2.00 -4.65
C LEU A 43 -4.80 -3.07 -4.74
N ARG A 44 -3.85 -2.88 -5.65
CA ARG A 44 -2.60 -3.65 -5.71
C ARG A 44 -1.44 -2.71 -5.47
N LEU A 45 -0.52 -3.11 -4.60
CA LEU A 45 0.62 -2.30 -4.17
C LEU A 45 1.92 -2.91 -4.70
N PHE A 46 2.84 -2.07 -5.17
CA PHE A 46 4.08 -2.49 -5.79
C PHE A 46 5.27 -1.76 -5.19
N GLU A 47 6.37 -2.49 -5.00
CA GLU A 47 7.70 -1.99 -4.61
C GLU A 47 8.68 -2.31 -5.74
N ASN A 48 9.27 -1.29 -6.37
CA ASN A 48 10.12 -1.44 -7.56
C ASN A 48 9.47 -2.27 -8.69
N GLY A 49 8.14 -2.17 -8.82
CA GLY A 49 7.35 -2.93 -9.80
C GLY A 49 7.05 -4.37 -9.42
N VAL A 50 7.52 -4.85 -8.27
CA VAL A 50 7.15 -6.16 -7.70
C VAL A 50 5.98 -6.00 -6.78
N GLU A 51 4.94 -6.81 -6.95
CA GLU A 51 3.75 -6.72 -6.10
C GLU A 51 4.03 -7.16 -4.67
N LEU A 52 3.56 -6.35 -3.73
CA LEU A 52 3.61 -6.65 -2.31
C LEU A 52 2.40 -7.50 -1.90
N HIS A 53 2.62 -8.40 -0.94
CA HIS A 53 1.61 -9.35 -0.45
C HIS A 53 1.85 -9.65 1.03
N PRO A 54 0.82 -10.12 1.76
CA PRO A 54 -0.58 -10.23 1.35
C PRO A 54 -1.38 -8.89 1.39
N PRO A 55 -2.41 -8.73 0.54
CA PRO A 55 -3.42 -7.67 0.66
C PRO A 55 -4.41 -7.96 1.81
N HIS A 56 -5.32 -7.02 2.10
CA HIS A 56 -6.42 -7.17 3.06
C HIS A 56 -5.97 -7.64 4.46
N THR A 57 -4.79 -7.20 4.89
CA THR A 57 -4.19 -7.66 6.15
C THR A 57 -4.70 -6.84 7.34
N ASP A 58 -4.97 -7.50 8.47
CA ASP A 58 -5.25 -6.80 9.72
C ASP A 58 -4.13 -5.81 10.09
N HIS A 59 -4.50 -4.60 10.50
CA HIS A 59 -3.51 -3.56 10.77
C HIS A 59 -2.47 -3.98 11.82
N GLN A 60 -2.88 -4.79 12.81
CA GLN A 60 -1.97 -5.30 13.82
C GLN A 60 -0.89 -6.20 13.23
N ASP A 61 -1.23 -7.07 12.28
CA ASP A 61 -0.28 -7.94 11.59
C ASP A 61 0.70 -7.15 10.72
N ILE A 62 0.27 -6.01 10.14
CA ILE A 62 1.18 -5.10 9.42
C ILE A 62 2.20 -4.51 10.40
N ARG A 63 1.76 -4.07 11.59
CA ARG A 63 2.66 -3.50 12.61
C ARG A 63 3.65 -4.54 13.13
N ASP A 64 3.18 -5.75 13.42
CA ASP A 64 3.97 -6.77 14.10
C ASP A 64 4.92 -7.53 13.16
N TYR A 65 4.46 -7.84 11.94
CA TYR A 65 5.20 -8.68 11.01
C TYR A 65 5.74 -7.94 9.80
N GLY A 66 4.98 -6.97 9.27
CA GLY A 66 5.33 -6.27 8.04
C GLY A 66 5.50 -7.20 6.83
N LYS A 67 6.63 -7.13 6.14
CA LYS A 67 7.06 -7.96 5.00
C LYS A 67 6.14 -7.87 3.79
N GLY A 68 5.77 -6.65 3.40
CA GLY A 68 4.91 -6.39 2.25
C GLY A 68 3.41 -6.51 2.52
N ARG A 69 3.00 -6.82 3.76
CA ARG A 69 1.60 -6.79 4.16
C ARG A 69 1.01 -5.39 3.96
N PHE A 70 -0.21 -5.32 3.46
CA PHE A 70 -0.94 -4.07 3.33
C PHE A 70 -2.45 -4.22 3.49
N SER A 71 -3.10 -3.10 3.76
CA SER A 71 -4.55 -2.95 3.87
C SER A 71 -4.97 -1.62 3.29
N HIS A 72 -5.90 -1.65 2.35
CA HIS A 72 -6.60 -0.45 1.94
C HIS A 72 -7.91 -0.41 2.70
N TRP A 73 -7.99 0.38 3.77
CA TRP A 73 -9.10 0.39 4.72
C TRP A 73 -9.83 1.73 4.72
N GLY A 74 -11.13 1.72 4.44
CA GLY A 74 -11.93 2.92 4.28
C GLY A 74 -11.37 3.82 3.18
N THR A 75 -10.67 4.88 3.59
CA THR A 75 -10.05 5.85 2.68
C THR A 75 -8.52 5.92 2.75
N THR A 76 -7.87 4.95 3.43
CA THR A 76 -6.44 5.03 3.76
C THR A 76 -5.73 3.71 3.43
N LEU A 77 -4.57 3.81 2.79
CA LEU A 77 -3.65 2.70 2.61
C LEU A 77 -2.70 2.61 3.82
N TYR A 78 -2.67 1.44 4.44
CA TYR A 78 -1.71 0.99 5.44
C TYR A 78 -0.81 -0.06 4.80
N PHE A 79 0.51 0.05 4.95
CA PHE A 79 1.42 -0.93 4.35
C PHE A 79 2.74 -1.03 5.09
N SER A 80 3.49 -2.07 4.76
CA SER A 80 4.89 -2.27 5.15
C SER A 80 5.72 -2.55 3.89
N THR A 81 7.02 -2.27 3.96
CA THR A 81 7.94 -2.61 2.87
C THR A 81 8.29 -4.11 2.87
N SER A 82 8.81 -4.61 1.76
CA SER A 82 9.07 -6.06 1.60
C SER A 82 10.07 -6.63 2.63
N ASP A 83 10.99 -5.80 3.11
CA ASP A 83 12.05 -6.17 4.05
C ASP A 83 11.97 -5.46 5.40
N ASN A 84 10.91 -4.67 5.64
CA ASN A 84 10.67 -3.85 6.84
C ASN A 84 11.59 -2.63 7.01
N THR A 85 12.28 -2.23 5.95
CA THR A 85 13.01 -0.95 5.93
C THR A 85 12.04 0.23 5.79
N ASP A 86 12.47 1.41 6.22
CA ASP A 86 11.69 2.65 6.05
C ASP A 86 11.52 2.97 4.55
N PRO A 87 10.27 3.10 4.04
CA PRO A 87 10.02 3.37 2.62
C PRO A 87 10.57 4.71 2.14
N VAL A 88 10.74 5.70 3.03
CA VAL A 88 11.31 7.02 2.69
C VAL A 88 12.82 6.95 2.55
N ALA A 89 13.47 6.09 3.33
CA ALA A 89 14.93 6.01 3.39
C ALA A 89 15.55 4.92 2.47
N ASN A 90 14.76 3.93 2.04
CA ASN A 90 15.30 2.76 1.33
C ASN A 90 15.53 2.98 -0.18
N GLY A 91 15.15 4.14 -0.72
CA GLY A 91 15.40 4.53 -2.11
C GLY A 91 14.60 3.72 -3.15
N ARG A 92 13.49 3.08 -2.76
CA ARG A 92 12.65 2.29 -3.66
C ARG A 92 11.46 3.10 -4.17
N GLU A 93 10.95 2.71 -5.32
CA GLU A 93 9.74 3.28 -5.90
C GLU A 93 8.52 2.48 -5.44
N TYR A 94 7.48 3.19 -5.01
CA TYR A 94 6.22 2.59 -4.60
C TYR A 94 5.09 3.08 -5.48
N ALA A 95 4.26 2.15 -5.94
CA ALA A 95 3.14 2.46 -6.81
C ALA A 95 1.94 1.58 -6.50
N TYR A 96 0.75 2.00 -6.92
CA TYR A 96 -0.48 1.23 -6.77
C TYR A 96 -1.39 1.37 -7.98
N THR A 97 -2.27 0.39 -8.14
CA THR A 97 -3.45 0.45 -9.02
C THR A 97 -4.69 0.34 -8.15
N LEU A 98 -5.84 0.84 -8.63
CA LEU A 98 -7.12 0.82 -7.88
C LEU A 98 -8.17 -0.09 -8.53
N ASP A 99 -7.90 -0.59 -9.73
CA ASP A 99 -8.83 -1.37 -10.55
C ASP A 99 -8.50 -2.87 -10.57
N GLY A 100 -7.47 -3.30 -9.82
CA GLY A 100 -6.99 -4.68 -9.79
C GLY A 100 -5.99 -5.01 -10.91
N SER A 101 -5.63 -4.05 -11.76
CA SER A 101 -4.61 -4.25 -12.78
C SER A 101 -3.22 -4.48 -12.17
N GLY A 102 -2.42 -5.35 -12.79
CA GLY A 102 -1.05 -5.59 -12.36
C GLY A 102 -0.13 -4.42 -12.70
N TYR A 103 1.14 -4.50 -12.29
CA TYR A 103 2.13 -3.52 -12.72
C TYR A 103 2.24 -3.56 -14.24
N PRO A 104 1.99 -2.45 -14.95
CA PRO A 104 2.04 -2.43 -16.40
C PRO A 104 3.46 -2.80 -16.86
N ALA A 105 3.54 -3.62 -17.90
CA ALA A 105 4.80 -3.94 -18.54
C ALA A 105 5.55 -2.65 -18.92
N LYS A 106 6.88 -2.71 -18.88
CA LYS A 106 7.74 -1.57 -19.17
C LYS A 106 7.42 -0.97 -20.53
#